data_AF-A0A1M7KCB2-F1
#
_entry.id   AF-A0A1M7KCB2-F1
#
_cell.length_a   1.000
_cell.length_b   1.000
_cell.length_c   1.000
_cell.angle_alpha   90.00
_cell.angle_beta   90.00
_cell.angle_gamma   90.00
#
_symmetry.space_group_name_H-M   'P 1'
#
loop_
_entity.id
_entity.type
_entity.pdbx_description
1 polymer ?
#
loop_
_entity_poly.entity_id
_entity_poly.type
_entity_poly.pdbx_seq_one_letter_code
_entity_poly.pdbx_strand_id
1 'polypeptide(L)'
;MKKLITVLFLAFLCSIANAQKTDQTEKIAQIIATTKNINSANAASEKEYAKGAIKYIAEEIDWQALYGSEQWSDIISSWVYLHTSVIMDFYYFKNDFKSIDSKIKDPVQYADFVGKLAYFLTQQNKKDYINFFAPLVRASGKINKYDGILASYIKGMPGTYAPDLIIKDQSKTTVLKSKELATGDYTKTLLIFYASGCAHCEILFQKLPSHLDNIKAKGVRIISLSADQEEKVFKEKAKTFLWKDVFCDYEGIKGTNFQNYGIIGTPTMFIVGHDGKILLRTSSLDEILKNIN
;
A
#
# COMPACT_ATOMS: atom_id res chain seq x y z
N MET A 1 0.24 -27.16 -53.27
CA MET A 1 -0.55 -25.94 -53.03
C MET A 1 -0.93 -25.72 -51.56
N LYS A 2 -1.66 -26.63 -50.87
CA LYS A 2 -2.06 -26.42 -49.46
C LYS A 2 -0.90 -26.10 -48.49
N LYS A 3 0.22 -26.86 -48.53
CA LYS A 3 1.40 -26.60 -47.68
C LYS A 3 2.06 -25.22 -47.94
N LEU A 4 2.08 -24.75 -49.19
CA LEU A 4 2.70 -23.47 -49.55
C LEU A 4 1.85 -22.29 -49.07
N ILE A 5 0.52 -22.40 -49.16
CA ILE A 5 -0.44 -21.41 -48.64
C ILE A 5 -0.36 -21.32 -47.12
N THR A 6 -0.22 -22.45 -46.41
CA THR A 6 -0.07 -22.46 -44.94
C THR A 6 1.23 -21.81 -44.49
N VAL A 7 2.35 -22.02 -45.19
CA VAL A 7 3.66 -21.41 -44.87
C VAL A 7 3.65 -19.89 -45.13
N LEU A 8 3.07 -19.44 -46.25
CA LEU A 8 2.90 -18.01 -46.55
C LEU A 8 1.99 -17.30 -45.54
N PHE A 9 0.91 -17.96 -45.11
CA PHE A 9 0.01 -17.42 -44.10
C PHE A 9 0.67 -17.32 -42.71
N LEU A 10 1.44 -18.32 -42.30
CA LEU A 10 2.22 -18.26 -41.05
C LEU A 10 3.28 -17.15 -41.08
N ALA A 11 4.01 -17.00 -42.20
CA ALA A 11 5.02 -15.97 -42.35
C ALA A 11 4.41 -14.55 -42.30
N PHE A 12 3.25 -14.35 -42.93
CA PHE A 12 2.52 -13.08 -42.88
C PHE A 12 2.02 -12.75 -41.46
N LEU A 13 1.44 -13.72 -40.75
CA LEU A 13 1.03 -13.54 -39.36
C LEU A 13 2.21 -13.23 -38.44
N CYS A 14 3.36 -13.89 -38.64
CA CYS A 14 4.58 -13.62 -37.89
C CYS A 14 5.12 -12.20 -38.16
N SER A 15 5.03 -11.72 -39.40
CA SER A 15 5.43 -10.35 -39.77
C SER A 15 4.54 -9.29 -39.11
N ILE A 16 3.21 -9.52 -39.07
CA ILE A 16 2.26 -8.59 -38.42
C ILE A 16 2.51 -8.54 -36.91
N ALA A 17 2.65 -9.72 -36.27
CA ALA A 17 2.93 -9.79 -34.84
C ALA A 17 4.24 -9.08 -34.47
N ASN A 18 5.26 -9.17 -35.33
CA ASN A 18 6.53 -8.49 -35.12
C ASN A 18 6.41 -6.96 -35.26
N ALA A 19 5.67 -6.48 -36.28
CA ALA A 19 5.45 -5.04 -36.47
C ALA A 19 4.67 -4.41 -35.30
N GLN A 20 3.62 -5.09 -34.81
CA GLN A 20 2.84 -4.63 -33.66
C GLN A 20 3.68 -4.59 -32.37
N LYS A 21 4.60 -5.54 -32.18
CA LYS A 21 5.54 -5.55 -31.04
C LYS A 21 6.54 -4.39 -31.12
N THR A 22 7.03 -4.07 -32.31
CA THR A 22 7.93 -2.91 -32.52
C THR A 22 7.21 -1.60 -32.21
N ASP A 23 5.97 -1.42 -32.71
CA ASP A 23 5.13 -0.23 -32.46
C ASP A 23 4.85 -0.01 -30.96
N GLN A 24 4.50 -1.08 -30.23
CA GLN A 24 4.30 -0.99 -28.78
C GLN A 24 5.58 -0.54 -28.04
N THR A 25 6.72 -1.11 -28.40
CA THR A 25 8.01 -0.83 -27.73
C THR A 25 8.40 0.64 -27.89
N GLU A 26 8.25 1.20 -29.09
CA GLU A 26 8.51 2.62 -29.38
C GLU A 26 7.55 3.55 -28.64
N LYS A 27 6.25 3.23 -28.65
CA LYS A 27 5.24 4.02 -27.95
C LYS A 27 5.46 4.02 -26.43
N ILE A 28 5.85 2.88 -25.85
CA ILE A 28 6.23 2.80 -24.43
C ILE A 28 7.48 3.64 -24.15
N ALA A 29 8.50 3.59 -25.01
CA ALA A 29 9.70 4.41 -24.85
C ALA A 29 9.38 5.91 -24.88
N GLN A 30 8.50 6.33 -25.79
CA GLN A 30 8.02 7.71 -25.87
C GLN A 30 7.29 8.12 -24.59
N ILE A 31 6.36 7.30 -24.09
CA ILE A 31 5.63 7.59 -22.84
C ILE A 31 6.60 7.75 -21.67
N ILE A 32 7.58 6.85 -21.53
CA ILE A 32 8.59 6.93 -20.46
C ILE A 32 9.39 8.23 -20.60
N ALA A 33 9.88 8.55 -21.80
CA ALA A 33 10.67 9.76 -22.04
C ALA A 33 9.88 11.04 -21.80
N THR A 34 8.65 11.14 -22.30
CA THR A 34 7.80 12.32 -22.09
C THR A 34 7.43 12.48 -20.62
N THR A 35 7.09 11.39 -19.92
CA THR A 35 6.76 11.44 -18.50
C THR A 35 7.93 11.93 -17.64
N LYS A 36 9.17 11.52 -17.96
CA LYS A 36 10.38 11.99 -17.27
C LYS A 36 10.64 13.50 -17.44
N ASN A 37 10.09 14.12 -18.49
CA ASN A 37 10.30 15.53 -18.83
C ASN A 37 9.14 16.46 -18.40
N ILE A 38 8.11 15.95 -17.71
CA ILE A 38 7.03 16.77 -17.15
C ILE A 38 7.60 17.72 -16.08
N ASN A 39 7.35 19.01 -16.24
CA ASN A 39 7.96 20.06 -15.40
C ASN A 39 6.96 21.13 -14.92
N SER A 40 5.66 20.93 -15.12
CA SER A 40 4.57 21.81 -14.69
C SER A 40 4.51 23.19 -15.38
N ALA A 41 5.25 23.40 -16.48
CA ALA A 41 5.18 24.66 -17.24
C ALA A 41 3.83 24.84 -17.95
N ASN A 42 3.14 23.75 -18.30
CA ASN A 42 1.79 23.78 -18.89
C ASN A 42 0.92 22.62 -18.40
N ALA A 43 0.29 22.82 -17.24
CA ALA A 43 -0.51 21.79 -16.57
C ALA A 43 -1.70 21.27 -17.39
N ALA A 44 -2.27 22.07 -18.29
CA ALA A 44 -3.42 21.66 -19.11
C ALA A 44 -3.00 20.64 -20.19
N SER A 45 -1.93 20.95 -20.94
CA SER A 45 -1.40 20.02 -21.95
C SER A 45 -0.82 18.75 -21.31
N GLU A 46 -0.18 18.88 -20.13
CA GLU A 46 0.34 17.72 -19.39
C GLU A 46 -0.78 16.78 -18.95
N LYS A 47 -1.93 17.31 -18.49
CA LYS A 47 -3.10 16.49 -18.15
C LYS A 47 -3.72 15.82 -19.37
N GLU A 48 -3.76 16.50 -20.51
CA GLU A 48 -4.26 15.92 -21.77
C GLU A 48 -3.37 14.76 -22.23
N TYR A 49 -2.05 14.98 -22.27
CA TYR A 49 -1.07 13.93 -22.54
C TYR A 49 -1.24 12.75 -21.56
N ALA A 50 -1.32 13.05 -20.25
CA ALA A 50 -1.41 12.03 -19.22
C ALA A 50 -2.63 11.13 -19.42
N LYS A 51 -3.80 11.69 -19.76
CA LYS A 51 -5.02 10.92 -20.07
C LYS A 51 -4.82 9.94 -21.23
N GLY A 52 -4.16 10.38 -22.30
CA GLY A 52 -3.83 9.50 -23.43
C GLY A 52 -2.87 8.39 -23.03
N ALA A 53 -1.81 8.73 -22.29
CA ALA A 53 -0.79 7.78 -21.85
C ALA A 53 -1.35 6.73 -20.87
N ILE A 54 -2.11 7.12 -19.85
CA ILE A 54 -2.68 6.16 -18.88
C ILE A 54 -3.67 5.21 -19.56
N LYS A 55 -4.47 5.72 -20.51
CA LYS A 55 -5.41 4.91 -21.29
C LYS A 55 -4.66 3.87 -22.11
N TYR A 56 -3.62 4.29 -22.85
CA TYR A 56 -2.79 3.36 -23.62
C TYR A 56 -2.19 2.26 -22.74
N ILE A 57 -1.61 2.64 -21.59
CA ILE A 57 -1.00 1.70 -20.64
C ILE A 57 -2.03 0.69 -20.13
N ALA A 58 -3.23 1.16 -19.77
CA ALA A 58 -4.27 0.30 -19.21
C ALA A 58 -4.97 -0.56 -20.27
N GLU A 59 -5.20 -0.04 -21.48
CA GLU A 59 -6.11 -0.62 -22.48
C GLU A 59 -5.40 -1.31 -23.66
N GLU A 60 -4.19 -0.87 -24.04
CA GLU A 60 -3.56 -1.31 -25.29
C GLU A 60 -2.28 -2.14 -25.09
N ILE A 61 -1.56 -1.96 -23.97
CA ILE A 61 -0.33 -2.74 -23.71
C ILE A 61 -0.63 -4.24 -23.59
N ASP A 62 0.12 -5.05 -24.33
CA ASP A 62 0.33 -6.47 -24.06
C ASP A 62 1.28 -6.63 -22.87
N TRP A 63 0.69 -6.83 -21.70
CA TRP A 63 1.43 -6.96 -20.45
C TRP A 63 2.33 -8.20 -20.45
N GLN A 64 1.86 -9.31 -21.03
CA GLN A 64 2.60 -10.57 -21.11
C GLN A 64 3.88 -10.40 -21.92
N ALA A 65 3.80 -9.73 -23.08
CA ALA A 65 4.97 -9.44 -23.92
C ALA A 65 5.93 -8.43 -23.29
N LEU A 66 5.43 -7.51 -22.47
CA LEU A 66 6.22 -6.49 -21.78
C LEU A 66 7.02 -7.06 -20.58
N TYR A 67 6.51 -8.11 -19.93
CA TYR A 67 7.14 -8.69 -18.75
C TYR A 67 8.53 -9.26 -19.07
N GLY A 68 9.51 -8.93 -18.24
CA GLY A 68 10.92 -9.29 -18.46
C GLY A 68 11.68 -8.33 -19.37
N SER A 69 11.03 -7.34 -19.99
CA SER A 69 11.72 -6.28 -20.72
C SER A 69 12.33 -5.22 -19.78
N GLU A 70 13.31 -4.47 -20.28
CA GLU A 70 13.90 -3.32 -19.57
C GLU A 70 12.87 -2.22 -19.27
N GLN A 71 11.81 -2.13 -20.08
CA GLN A 71 10.76 -1.10 -19.95
C GLN A 71 9.72 -1.44 -18.87
N TRP A 72 9.67 -2.69 -18.39
CA TRP A 72 8.65 -3.18 -17.47
C TRP A 72 8.53 -2.32 -16.20
N SER A 73 9.65 -2.02 -15.54
CA SER A 73 9.62 -1.23 -14.30
C SER A 73 9.32 0.25 -14.58
N ASP A 74 9.90 0.79 -15.64
CA ASP A 74 9.79 2.22 -16.00
C ASP A 74 8.37 2.61 -16.42
N ILE A 75 7.65 1.73 -17.14
CA ILE A 75 6.27 2.03 -17.53
C ILE A 75 5.30 1.95 -16.35
N ILE A 76 5.52 1.04 -15.39
CA ILE A 76 4.74 0.99 -14.14
C ILE A 76 5.01 2.26 -13.32
N SER A 77 6.28 2.68 -13.19
CA SER A 77 6.64 3.91 -12.50
C SER A 77 6.00 5.14 -13.14
N SER A 78 6.05 5.22 -14.48
CA SER A 78 5.45 6.31 -15.26
C SER A 78 3.93 6.35 -15.05
N TRP A 79 3.25 5.20 -15.14
CA TRP A 79 1.82 5.10 -14.89
C TRP A 79 1.44 5.58 -13.49
N VAL A 80 2.20 5.18 -12.46
CA VAL A 80 1.98 5.66 -11.09
C VAL A 80 2.13 7.17 -11.02
N TYR A 81 3.24 7.74 -11.53
CA TYR A 81 3.48 9.18 -11.51
C TYR A 81 2.36 9.99 -12.21
N LEU A 82 1.92 9.53 -13.39
CA LEU A 82 0.84 10.19 -14.13
C LEU A 82 -0.46 10.24 -13.33
N HIS A 83 -0.83 9.14 -12.66
CA HIS A 83 -2.03 9.11 -11.80
C HIS A 83 -1.88 9.99 -10.56
N THR A 84 -0.73 9.95 -9.89
CA THR A 84 -0.58 10.50 -8.54
C THR A 84 -0.11 11.94 -8.49
N SER A 85 0.51 12.44 -9.57
CA SER A 85 1.16 13.75 -9.63
C SER A 85 0.62 14.65 -10.75
N VAL A 86 0.08 14.08 -11.83
CA VAL A 86 -0.39 14.86 -12.98
C VAL A 86 -1.93 14.90 -13.04
N ILE A 87 -2.55 13.72 -13.13
CA ILE A 87 -4.01 13.59 -13.23
C ILE A 87 -4.66 13.87 -11.87
N MET A 88 -4.14 13.25 -10.80
CA MET A 88 -4.63 13.38 -9.42
C MET A 88 -6.14 13.12 -9.26
N ASP A 89 -6.68 12.22 -10.08
CA ASP A 89 -8.07 11.80 -10.02
C ASP A 89 -8.12 10.28 -9.77
N PHE A 90 -8.60 9.94 -8.58
CA PHE A 90 -8.62 8.57 -8.11
C PHE A 90 -9.58 7.67 -8.90
N TYR A 91 -10.55 8.25 -9.62
CA TYR A 91 -11.46 7.48 -10.47
C TYR A 91 -10.73 6.81 -11.64
N TYR A 92 -9.83 7.55 -12.31
CA TYR A 92 -9.02 7.00 -13.41
C TYR A 92 -8.15 5.85 -12.90
N PHE A 93 -7.44 6.04 -11.78
CA PHE A 93 -6.61 4.99 -11.19
C PHE A 93 -7.40 3.71 -10.91
N LYS A 94 -8.59 3.82 -10.31
CA LYS A 94 -9.43 2.66 -9.97
C LYS A 94 -9.84 1.87 -11.21
N ASN A 95 -10.19 2.56 -12.29
CA ASN A 95 -10.64 1.91 -13.53
C ASN A 95 -9.47 1.26 -14.27
N ASP A 96 -8.37 2.00 -14.44
CA ASP A 96 -7.16 1.50 -15.08
C ASP A 96 -6.59 0.30 -14.31
N PHE A 97 -6.52 0.38 -12.98
CA PHE A 97 -6.07 -0.74 -12.15
C PHE A 97 -6.92 -1.99 -12.40
N LYS A 98 -8.25 -1.87 -12.42
CA LYS A 98 -9.16 -3.00 -12.71
C LYS A 98 -8.94 -3.56 -14.12
N SER A 99 -8.68 -2.70 -15.10
CA SER A 99 -8.37 -3.12 -16.47
C SER A 99 -7.09 -3.95 -16.50
N ILE A 100 -5.99 -3.42 -15.94
CA ILE A 100 -4.69 -4.09 -15.89
C ILE A 100 -4.77 -5.38 -15.07
N ASP A 101 -5.41 -5.34 -13.90
CA ASP A 101 -5.66 -6.50 -13.06
C ASP A 101 -6.35 -7.61 -13.86
N SER A 102 -7.37 -7.29 -14.64
CA SER A 102 -8.06 -8.28 -15.45
C SER A 102 -7.17 -8.91 -16.54
N LYS A 103 -6.16 -8.20 -17.04
CA LYS A 103 -5.30 -8.63 -18.16
C LYS A 103 -4.12 -9.49 -17.73
N ILE A 104 -3.52 -9.22 -16.58
CA ILE A 104 -2.38 -9.99 -16.10
C ILE A 104 -2.89 -11.26 -15.39
N LYS A 105 -2.72 -12.40 -16.06
CA LYS A 105 -3.19 -13.72 -15.60
C LYS A 105 -2.10 -14.56 -14.93
N ASP A 106 -0.86 -14.43 -15.40
CA ASP A 106 0.26 -15.20 -14.86
C ASP A 106 0.54 -14.79 -13.40
N PRO A 107 0.58 -15.72 -12.44
CA PRO A 107 0.82 -15.43 -11.02
C PRO A 107 2.12 -14.70 -10.73
N VAL A 108 3.21 -15.06 -11.42
CA VAL A 108 4.55 -14.50 -11.17
C VAL A 108 4.61 -13.07 -11.68
N GLN A 109 4.14 -12.87 -12.92
CA GLN A 109 4.01 -11.54 -13.51
C GLN A 109 3.11 -10.63 -12.68
N TYR A 110 1.95 -11.14 -12.26
CA TYR A 110 0.99 -10.37 -11.46
C TYR A 110 1.60 -9.97 -10.12
N ALA A 111 2.27 -10.89 -9.43
CA ALA A 111 2.97 -10.61 -8.18
C ALA A 111 4.03 -9.51 -8.32
N ASP A 112 4.83 -9.55 -9.38
CA ASP A 112 5.84 -8.52 -9.64
C ASP A 112 5.21 -7.16 -9.97
N PHE A 113 4.13 -7.14 -10.77
CA PHE A 113 3.37 -5.91 -11.08
C PHE A 113 2.84 -5.25 -9.81
N VAL A 114 2.11 -5.97 -8.96
CA VAL A 114 1.51 -5.40 -7.74
C VAL A 114 2.57 -5.04 -6.70
N GLY A 115 3.70 -5.76 -6.67
CA GLY A 115 4.85 -5.45 -5.82
C GLY A 115 5.51 -4.13 -6.20
N LYS A 116 5.75 -3.91 -7.50
CA LYS A 116 6.28 -2.63 -8.04
C LYS A 116 5.29 -1.49 -7.85
N LEU A 117 4.00 -1.73 -8.08
CA LEU A 117 2.95 -0.75 -7.83
C LEU A 117 2.95 -0.31 -6.36
N ALA A 118 2.97 -1.26 -5.41
CA ALA A 118 3.08 -0.96 -3.98
C ALA A 118 4.36 -0.18 -3.65
N TYR A 119 5.49 -0.57 -4.25
CA TYR A 119 6.77 0.12 -4.05
C TYR A 119 6.72 1.59 -4.48
N PHE A 120 6.31 1.88 -5.72
CA PHE A 120 6.27 3.26 -6.24
C PHE A 120 5.25 4.13 -5.51
N LEU A 121 4.07 3.60 -5.18
CA LEU A 121 3.09 4.33 -4.38
C LEU A 121 3.60 4.64 -2.97
N THR A 122 4.38 3.73 -2.38
CA THR A 122 5.02 3.96 -1.07
C THR A 122 6.04 5.09 -1.14
N GLN A 123 6.90 5.11 -2.17
CA GLN A 123 7.89 6.18 -2.38
C GLN A 123 7.23 7.57 -2.49
N GLN A 124 6.01 7.62 -3.01
CA GLN A 124 5.25 8.86 -3.19
C GLN A 124 4.26 9.16 -2.04
N ASN A 125 4.29 8.37 -0.95
CA ASN A 125 3.37 8.48 0.19
C ASN A 125 1.87 8.38 -0.19
N LYS A 126 1.54 7.60 -1.23
CA LYS A 126 0.17 7.45 -1.78
C LYS A 126 -0.57 6.25 -1.17
N LYS A 127 -0.76 6.29 0.15
CA LYS A 127 -1.32 5.16 0.92
C LYS A 127 -2.73 4.75 0.52
N ASP A 128 -3.57 5.71 0.16
CA ASP A 128 -4.97 5.47 -0.20
C ASP A 128 -5.11 4.58 -1.45
N TYR A 129 -4.14 4.66 -2.35
CA TYR A 129 -4.06 3.82 -3.53
C TYR A 129 -3.78 2.37 -3.13
N ILE A 130 -2.84 2.15 -2.20
CA ILE A 130 -2.51 0.82 -1.67
C ILE A 130 -3.69 0.23 -0.88
N ASN A 131 -4.35 1.05 -0.05
CA ASN A 131 -5.59 0.69 0.64
C ASN A 131 -6.69 0.20 -0.32
N PHE A 132 -6.78 0.81 -1.50
CA PHE A 132 -7.77 0.42 -2.50
C PHE A 132 -7.43 -0.91 -3.18
N PHE A 133 -6.20 -1.09 -3.68
CA PHE A 133 -5.91 -2.26 -4.51
C PHE A 133 -5.50 -3.50 -3.71
N ALA A 134 -4.89 -3.37 -2.52
CA ALA A 134 -4.45 -4.52 -1.74
C ALA A 134 -5.58 -5.54 -1.41
N PRO A 135 -6.80 -5.11 -1.01
CA PRO A 135 -7.93 -6.04 -0.88
C PRO A 135 -8.31 -6.76 -2.16
N LEU A 136 -8.26 -6.07 -3.30
CA LEU A 136 -8.57 -6.64 -4.61
C LEU A 136 -7.53 -7.69 -5.00
N VAL A 137 -6.25 -7.40 -4.77
CA VAL A 137 -5.14 -8.33 -5.00
C VAL A 137 -5.30 -9.59 -4.14
N ARG A 138 -5.64 -9.43 -2.86
CA ARG A 138 -5.89 -10.57 -1.97
C ARG A 138 -7.09 -11.40 -2.43
N ALA A 139 -8.20 -10.73 -2.76
CA ALA A 139 -9.42 -11.38 -3.23
C ALA A 139 -9.25 -12.07 -4.59
N SER A 140 -8.30 -11.61 -5.42
CA SER A 140 -8.05 -12.19 -6.74
C SER A 140 -7.61 -13.66 -6.68
N GLY A 141 -7.00 -14.10 -5.57
CA GLY A 141 -6.45 -15.45 -5.43
C GLY A 141 -5.27 -15.77 -6.36
N LYS A 142 -4.76 -14.80 -7.13
CA LYS A 142 -3.67 -15.01 -8.12
C LYS A 142 -2.30 -15.21 -7.47
N ILE A 143 -2.12 -14.75 -6.23
CA ILE A 143 -0.82 -14.74 -5.54
C ILE A 143 -0.87 -15.67 -4.35
N ASN A 144 0.01 -16.68 -4.35
CA ASN A 144 0.12 -17.65 -3.26
C ASN A 144 1.09 -17.19 -2.16
N LYS A 145 2.06 -16.32 -2.51
CA LYS A 145 3.03 -15.76 -1.58
C LYS A 145 3.29 -14.30 -1.91
N TYR A 146 3.14 -13.46 -0.91
CA TYR A 146 3.49 -12.04 -0.99
C TYR A 146 4.89 -11.84 -0.42
N ASP A 147 5.68 -11.00 -1.07
CA ASP A 147 7.00 -10.58 -0.60
C ASP A 147 7.09 -9.05 -0.46
N GLY A 148 8.11 -8.56 0.24
CA GLY A 148 8.39 -7.13 0.41
C GLY A 148 7.26 -6.32 1.07
N ILE A 149 7.12 -5.05 0.64
CA ILE A 149 6.18 -4.07 1.21
C ILE A 149 4.73 -4.57 1.13
N LEU A 150 4.36 -5.21 0.02
CA LEU A 150 2.99 -5.70 -0.17
C LEU A 150 2.64 -6.82 0.82
N ALA A 151 3.61 -7.70 1.14
CA ALA A 151 3.40 -8.74 2.15
C ALA A 151 3.09 -8.16 3.51
N SER A 152 3.87 -7.18 3.95
CA SER A 152 3.64 -6.46 5.20
C SER A 152 2.30 -5.74 5.21
N TYR A 153 1.93 -5.12 4.09
CA TYR A 153 0.65 -4.45 3.96
C TYR A 153 -0.53 -5.41 4.14
N ILE A 154 -0.48 -6.54 3.44
CA ILE A 154 -1.51 -7.58 3.46
C ILE A 154 -1.62 -8.23 4.83
N LYS A 155 -0.49 -8.47 5.52
CA LYS A 155 -0.49 -8.95 6.91
C LYS A 155 -1.19 -8.00 7.87
N GLY A 156 -1.14 -6.68 7.60
CA GLY A 156 -1.83 -5.66 8.37
C GLY A 156 -3.29 -5.41 7.96
N MET A 157 -3.90 -6.21 7.07
CA MET A 157 -5.26 -5.93 6.60
C MET A 157 -6.36 -6.50 7.52
N PRO A 158 -7.58 -5.93 7.50
CA PRO A 158 -8.73 -6.58 8.12
C PRO A 158 -8.90 -8.05 7.70
N GLY A 159 -9.28 -8.88 8.66
CA GLY A 159 -9.45 -10.33 8.52
C GLY A 159 -8.17 -11.17 8.55
N THR A 160 -6.98 -10.58 8.68
CA THR A 160 -5.75 -11.33 9.00
C THR A 160 -5.51 -11.36 10.50
N TYR A 161 -4.66 -12.28 10.96
CA TYR A 161 -4.08 -12.18 12.30
C TYR A 161 -3.12 -10.99 12.34
N ALA A 162 -3.24 -10.18 13.39
CA ALA A 162 -2.30 -9.11 13.63
C ALA A 162 -0.88 -9.70 13.76
N PRO A 163 0.17 -9.05 13.24
CA PRO A 163 1.53 -9.45 13.55
C PRO A 163 1.81 -9.36 15.05
N ASP A 164 2.59 -10.29 15.59
CA ASP A 164 3.04 -10.20 16.98
C ASP A 164 3.80 -8.90 17.23
N LEU A 165 3.59 -8.26 18.38
CA LEU A 165 4.32 -7.06 18.77
C LEU A 165 5.64 -7.45 19.43
N ILE A 166 6.73 -6.86 18.96
CA ILE A 166 8.07 -7.00 19.54
C ILE A 166 8.35 -5.74 20.35
N ILE A 167 8.23 -5.84 21.67
CA ILE A 167 8.45 -4.74 22.60
C ILE A 167 9.89 -4.83 23.09
N LYS A 168 10.70 -3.83 22.73
CA LYS A 168 12.07 -3.66 23.24
C LYS A 168 12.04 -2.65 24.38
N ASP A 169 12.39 -3.08 25.58
CA ASP A 169 12.56 -2.21 26.75
C ASP A 169 13.93 -2.47 27.36
N GLN A 170 14.82 -1.48 27.23
CA GLN A 170 16.23 -1.60 27.62
C GLN A 170 16.88 -2.86 27.02
N SER A 171 17.35 -3.79 27.86
CA SER A 171 17.97 -5.05 27.45
C SER A 171 16.98 -6.21 27.29
N LYS A 172 15.68 -6.00 27.55
CA LYS A 172 14.66 -7.05 27.48
C LYS A 172 13.83 -6.90 26.21
N THR A 173 13.69 -8.00 25.47
CA THR A 173 12.73 -8.12 24.37
C THR A 173 11.57 -8.99 24.82
N THR A 174 10.35 -8.47 24.69
CA THR A 174 9.10 -9.21 24.96
C THR A 174 8.32 -9.32 23.67
N VAL A 175 7.83 -10.52 23.36
CA VAL A 175 6.94 -10.75 22.21
C VAL A 175 5.52 -10.93 22.73
N LEU A 176 4.65 -9.99 22.37
CA LEU A 176 3.22 -10.06 22.68
C LEU A 176 2.50 -10.64 21.47
N LYS A 177 1.95 -11.85 21.62
CA LYS A 177 1.24 -12.53 20.54
C LYS A 177 -0.04 -11.77 20.17
N SER A 178 -0.48 -11.90 18.93
CA SER A 178 -1.71 -11.24 18.48
C SER A 178 -2.93 -11.55 19.34
N LYS A 179 -3.09 -12.81 19.76
CA LYS A 179 -4.14 -13.26 20.70
C LYS A 179 -3.97 -12.70 22.11
N GLU A 180 -2.77 -12.24 22.46
CA GLU A 180 -2.47 -11.65 23.76
C GLU A 180 -2.70 -10.13 23.79
N LEU A 181 -3.01 -9.52 22.64
CA LEU A 181 -3.22 -8.07 22.56
C LEU A 181 -4.46 -7.65 23.34
N ALA A 182 -5.53 -8.45 23.32
CA ALA A 182 -6.80 -8.23 24.01
C ALA A 182 -7.05 -9.34 25.04
N THR A 183 -6.22 -9.37 26.10
CA THR A 183 -6.32 -10.34 27.22
C THR A 183 -6.98 -9.75 28.46
N GLY A 184 -7.45 -10.62 29.36
CA GLY A 184 -8.10 -10.21 30.59
C GLY A 184 -9.50 -9.69 30.30
N ASP A 185 -9.84 -8.52 30.86
CA ASP A 185 -11.18 -7.92 30.70
C ASP A 185 -11.34 -7.18 29.35
N TYR A 186 -10.31 -7.20 28.49
CA TYR A 186 -10.35 -6.54 27.20
C TYR A 186 -10.95 -7.44 26.12
N THR A 187 -11.90 -6.90 25.35
CA THR A 187 -12.53 -7.58 24.21
C THR A 187 -11.87 -7.22 22.88
N LYS A 188 -11.22 -6.06 22.82
CA LYS A 188 -10.54 -5.51 21.64
C LYS A 188 -9.32 -4.69 22.07
N THR A 189 -8.44 -4.44 21.12
CA THR A 189 -7.29 -3.54 21.28
C THR A 189 -7.28 -2.48 20.18
N LEU A 190 -7.23 -1.22 20.58
CA LEU A 190 -6.87 -0.09 19.74
C LEU A 190 -5.35 0.02 19.71
N LEU A 191 -4.75 -0.37 18.59
CA LEU A 191 -3.32 -0.26 18.33
C LEU A 191 -3.05 1.02 17.52
N ILE A 192 -2.16 1.89 17.99
CA ILE A 192 -1.89 3.20 17.38
C ILE A 192 -0.41 3.32 17.01
N PHE A 193 -0.09 3.37 15.73
CA PHE A 193 1.24 3.73 15.25
C PHE A 193 1.32 5.23 15.00
N TYR A 194 2.26 5.92 15.65
CA TYR A 194 2.38 7.38 15.61
C TYR A 194 3.83 7.85 15.53
N ALA A 195 4.03 9.15 15.30
CA ALA A 195 5.31 9.82 15.49
C ALA A 195 5.04 11.19 16.14
N SER A 196 5.88 11.61 17.07
CA SER A 196 5.74 12.91 17.73
C SER A 196 6.00 14.04 16.72
N GLY A 197 5.23 15.13 16.82
CA GLY A 197 5.34 16.26 15.88
C GLY A 197 4.72 16.00 14.50
N CYS A 198 4.15 14.81 14.25
CA CYS A 198 3.32 14.58 13.09
C CYS A 198 1.96 15.28 13.26
N ALA A 199 1.66 16.28 12.41
CA ALA A 199 0.44 17.10 12.52
C ALA A 199 -0.86 16.27 12.67
N HIS A 200 -1.02 15.20 11.89
CA HIS A 200 -2.21 14.34 11.99
C HIS A 200 -2.24 13.51 13.28
N CYS A 201 -1.08 13.11 13.82
CA CYS A 201 -1.01 12.46 15.13
C CYS A 201 -1.37 13.42 16.26
N GLU A 202 -0.92 14.67 16.18
CA GLU A 202 -1.26 15.68 17.18
C GLU A 202 -2.77 15.95 17.23
N ILE A 203 -3.43 16.06 16.07
CA ILE A 203 -4.89 16.19 16.00
C ILE A 203 -5.59 14.96 16.60
N LEU A 204 -5.10 13.75 16.30
CA LEU A 204 -5.63 12.51 16.90
C LEU A 204 -5.53 12.55 18.42
N PHE A 205 -4.36 12.85 18.97
CA PHE A 205 -4.13 12.84 20.41
C PHE A 205 -4.75 14.02 21.15
N GLN A 206 -5.09 15.11 20.46
CA GLN A 206 -5.92 16.18 21.03
C GLN A 206 -7.37 15.73 21.22
N LYS A 207 -7.90 14.92 20.29
CA LYS A 207 -9.30 14.46 20.32
C LYS A 207 -9.51 13.19 21.14
N LEU A 208 -8.58 12.25 21.11
CA LEU A 208 -8.72 10.95 21.77
C LEU A 208 -9.09 11.00 23.27
N PRO A 209 -8.57 11.96 24.09
CA PRO A 209 -8.90 12.06 25.51
C PRO A 209 -10.41 12.12 25.81
N SER A 210 -11.21 12.82 25.01
CA SER A 210 -12.66 12.94 25.23
C SER A 210 -13.44 11.64 24.98
N HIS A 211 -12.78 10.61 24.44
CA HIS A 211 -13.38 9.32 24.12
C HIS A 211 -12.86 8.17 24.99
N LEU A 212 -11.88 8.42 25.87
CA LEU A 212 -11.24 7.36 26.64
C LEU A 212 -12.21 6.62 27.55
N ASP A 213 -13.17 7.30 28.16
CA ASP A 213 -14.15 6.66 29.05
C ASP A 213 -15.06 5.69 28.28
N ASN A 214 -15.49 6.09 27.07
CA ASN A 214 -16.25 5.21 26.18
C ASN A 214 -15.41 4.01 25.69
N ILE A 215 -14.14 4.24 25.33
CA ILE A 215 -13.21 3.18 24.90
C ILE A 215 -13.00 2.17 26.05
N LYS A 216 -12.77 2.66 27.27
CA LYS A 216 -12.59 1.83 28.47
C LYS A 216 -13.87 1.07 28.83
N ALA A 217 -15.03 1.73 28.81
CA ALA A 217 -16.33 1.11 29.12
C ALA A 217 -16.67 -0.07 28.18
N LYS A 218 -16.11 -0.07 26.97
CA LYS A 218 -16.24 -1.16 25.99
C LYS A 218 -15.19 -2.25 26.10
N GLY A 219 -14.33 -2.19 27.13
CA GLY A 219 -13.23 -3.13 27.30
C GLY A 219 -12.22 -3.07 26.17
N VAL A 220 -11.90 -1.87 25.66
CA VAL A 220 -10.88 -1.69 24.62
C VAL A 220 -9.56 -1.28 25.25
N ARG A 221 -8.52 -2.11 25.09
CA ARG A 221 -7.14 -1.78 25.47
C ARG A 221 -6.56 -0.77 24.47
N ILE A 222 -5.78 0.20 24.93
CA ILE A 222 -5.05 1.11 24.04
C ILE A 222 -3.56 0.79 24.13
N ILE A 223 -2.95 0.49 22.99
CA ILE A 223 -1.50 0.31 22.84
C ILE A 223 -1.01 1.28 21.78
N SER A 224 0.04 2.05 22.07
CA SER A 224 0.63 2.99 21.11
C SER A 224 2.11 2.71 20.87
N LEU A 225 2.51 2.64 19.60
CA LEU A 225 3.89 2.47 19.15
C LEU A 225 4.39 3.75 18.45
N SER A 226 5.49 4.29 18.94
CA SER A 226 6.13 5.49 18.38
C SER A 226 7.19 5.14 17.34
N ALA A 227 7.28 5.97 16.30
CA ALA A 227 8.39 6.03 15.34
C ALA A 227 9.39 7.16 15.66
N ASP A 228 9.37 7.70 16.88
CA ASP A 228 10.39 8.66 17.33
C ASP A 228 11.77 7.98 17.37
N GLN A 229 12.82 8.67 16.93
CA GLN A 229 14.20 8.16 16.99
C GLN A 229 14.97 8.72 18.19
N GLU A 230 14.42 9.73 18.86
CA GLU A 230 15.03 10.38 20.01
C GLU A 230 14.27 10.02 21.29
N GLU A 231 14.98 9.43 22.24
CA GLU A 231 14.41 9.00 23.53
C GLU A 231 13.75 10.15 24.30
N LYS A 232 14.36 11.34 24.27
CA LYS A 232 13.80 12.51 24.96
C LYS A 232 12.44 12.90 24.38
N VAL A 233 12.35 13.01 23.05
CA VAL A 233 11.11 13.34 22.33
C VAL A 233 10.01 12.33 22.67
N PHE A 234 10.34 11.04 22.58
CA PHE A 234 9.41 9.97 22.93
C PHE A 234 8.94 10.08 24.38
N LYS A 235 9.86 10.20 25.33
CA LYS A 235 9.53 10.25 26.77
C LYS A 235 8.69 11.48 27.13
N GLU A 236 8.95 12.63 26.51
CA GLU A 236 8.13 13.83 26.70
C GLU A 236 6.71 13.62 26.18
N LYS A 237 6.55 13.04 24.99
CA LYS A 237 5.23 12.72 24.44
C LYS A 237 4.49 11.67 25.27
N ALA A 238 5.16 10.57 25.63
CA ALA A 238 4.57 9.44 26.35
C ALA A 238 3.98 9.86 27.71
N LYS A 239 4.60 10.82 28.41
CA LYS A 239 4.08 11.39 29.66
C LYS A 239 2.71 12.06 29.54
N THR A 240 2.31 12.45 28.33
CA THR A 240 1.01 13.10 28.08
C THR A 240 -0.15 12.11 27.94
N PHE A 241 0.14 10.82 27.75
CA PHE A 241 -0.88 9.81 27.52
C PHE A 241 -1.51 9.30 28.82
N LEU A 242 -2.82 9.04 28.74
CA LEU A 242 -3.65 8.58 29.87
C LEU A 242 -3.75 7.04 29.93
N TRP A 243 -2.90 6.34 29.17
CA TRP A 243 -2.75 4.88 29.15
C TRP A 243 -1.27 4.50 29.30
N LYS A 244 -1.01 3.26 29.69
CA LYS A 244 0.34 2.79 30.07
C LYS A 244 1.12 2.12 28.94
N ASP A 245 0.43 1.45 28.03
CA ASP A 245 1.06 0.66 26.95
C ASP A 245 1.56 1.58 25.83
N VAL A 246 2.70 2.23 26.06
CA VAL A 246 3.34 3.18 25.16
C VAL A 246 4.77 2.72 24.91
N PHE A 247 5.09 2.38 23.65
CA PHE A 247 6.35 1.72 23.31
C PHE A 247 7.07 2.45 22.17
N CYS A 248 8.39 2.39 22.16
CA CYS A 248 9.25 2.92 21.10
C CYS A 248 10.51 2.05 20.98
N ASP A 249 10.90 1.67 19.77
CA ASP A 249 12.15 0.95 19.50
C ASP A 249 13.26 1.87 18.98
N TYR A 250 12.98 3.16 18.81
CA TYR A 250 13.88 4.20 18.29
C TYR A 250 14.40 3.97 16.85
N GLU A 251 13.84 2.99 16.13
CA GLU A 251 14.21 2.66 14.75
C GLU A 251 13.35 3.43 13.72
N GLY A 252 12.40 4.22 14.20
CA GLY A 252 11.45 4.96 13.38
C GLY A 252 10.59 4.06 12.53
N ILE A 253 10.25 4.50 11.31
CA ILE A 253 9.40 3.70 10.40
C ILE A 253 10.08 2.40 9.91
N LYS A 254 11.41 2.30 10.06
CA LYS A 254 12.18 1.09 9.77
C LYS A 254 12.11 0.06 10.91
N GLY A 255 11.54 0.45 12.05
CA GLY A 255 11.35 -0.42 13.21
C GLY A 255 10.54 -1.67 12.89
N THR A 256 10.85 -2.75 13.60
CA THR A 256 10.34 -4.09 13.26
C THR A 256 8.80 -4.14 13.28
N ASN A 257 8.16 -3.48 14.25
CA ASN A 257 6.69 -3.44 14.32
C ASN A 257 6.08 -2.62 13.18
N PHE A 258 6.71 -1.50 12.81
CA PHE A 258 6.26 -0.68 11.67
C PHE A 258 6.34 -1.47 10.37
N GLN A 259 7.43 -2.21 10.17
CA GLN A 259 7.60 -3.09 9.01
C GLN A 259 6.61 -4.26 9.00
N ASN A 260 6.38 -4.91 10.15
CA ASN A 260 5.47 -6.05 10.24
C ASN A 260 4.02 -5.69 9.93
N TYR A 261 3.58 -4.50 10.34
CA TYR A 261 2.23 -3.99 10.07
C TYR A 261 2.11 -3.22 8.74
N GLY A 262 3.21 -3.10 7.98
CA GLY A 262 3.23 -2.36 6.71
C GLY A 262 2.88 -0.88 6.89
N ILE A 263 3.39 -0.26 7.95
CA ILE A 263 3.14 1.14 8.27
C ILE A 263 4.02 2.01 7.37
N ILE A 264 3.38 2.61 6.38
CA ILE A 264 4.01 3.57 5.46
C ILE A 264 3.77 5.02 5.88
N GLY A 265 3.08 5.23 7.02
CA GLY A 265 3.19 6.44 7.81
C GLY A 265 2.02 6.64 8.78
N THR A 266 2.03 7.77 9.48
CA THR A 266 1.28 7.94 10.74
C THR A 266 0.24 9.08 10.68
N PRO A 267 -0.81 9.03 11.53
CA PRO A 267 -1.17 7.89 12.36
C PRO A 267 -1.75 6.75 11.50
N THR A 268 -1.46 5.51 11.88
CA THR A 268 -2.20 4.33 11.40
C THR A 268 -2.69 3.57 12.63
N MET A 269 -3.98 3.31 12.69
CA MET A 269 -4.65 2.67 13.80
C MET A 269 -5.26 1.35 13.38
N PHE A 270 -5.31 0.40 14.31
CA PHE A 270 -5.96 -0.88 14.13
C PHE A 270 -6.92 -1.16 15.28
N ILE A 271 -8.03 -1.82 14.96
CA ILE A 271 -8.79 -2.57 15.96
C ILE A 271 -8.43 -4.04 15.80
N VAL A 272 -7.92 -4.63 16.86
CA VAL A 272 -7.64 -6.07 16.95
C VAL A 272 -8.66 -6.70 17.88
N GLY A 273 -9.33 -7.77 17.45
CA GLY A 273 -10.27 -8.51 18.28
C GLY A 273 -9.58 -9.44 19.28
N HIS A 274 -10.34 -9.94 20.26
CA HIS A 274 -9.86 -10.94 21.24
C HIS A 274 -9.28 -12.22 20.60
N ASP A 275 -9.69 -12.56 19.38
CA ASP A 275 -9.16 -13.72 18.64
C ASP A 275 -7.80 -13.44 17.97
N GLY A 276 -7.28 -12.21 18.10
CA GLY A 276 -6.02 -11.74 17.52
C GLY A 276 -6.14 -11.29 16.07
N LYS A 277 -7.34 -11.20 15.50
CA LYS A 277 -7.54 -10.72 14.12
C LYS A 277 -7.73 -9.22 14.06
N ILE A 278 -7.21 -8.63 12.98
CA ILE A 278 -7.46 -7.22 12.65
C ILE A 278 -8.91 -7.10 12.16
N LEU A 279 -9.70 -6.28 12.83
CA LEU A 279 -11.07 -5.94 12.46
C LEU A 279 -11.11 -4.67 11.61
N LEU A 280 -10.20 -3.73 11.88
CA LEU A 280 -10.13 -2.44 11.20
C LEU A 280 -8.67 -1.99 11.08
N ARG A 281 -8.34 -1.33 9.96
CA ARG A 281 -7.11 -0.56 9.73
C ARG A 281 -7.52 0.79 9.17
N THR A 282 -7.17 1.89 9.83
CA THR A 282 -7.62 3.24 9.44
C THR A 282 -6.68 4.34 9.96
N SER A 283 -6.79 5.54 9.41
CA SER A 283 -6.26 6.78 9.99
C SER A 283 -7.35 7.64 10.63
N SER A 284 -8.62 7.23 10.56
CA SER A 284 -9.78 7.99 11.02
C SER A 284 -10.21 7.57 12.43
N LEU A 285 -10.24 8.53 13.35
CA LEU A 285 -10.78 8.32 14.70
C LEU A 285 -12.28 7.96 14.66
N ASP A 286 -13.04 8.54 13.73
CA ASP A 286 -14.49 8.28 13.65
C ASP A 286 -14.78 6.83 13.27
N GLU A 287 -13.96 6.23 12.39
CA GLU A 287 -14.08 4.81 12.05
C GLU A 287 -13.75 3.91 13.24
N ILE A 288 -12.73 4.27 14.03
CA ILE A 288 -12.41 3.59 15.30
C ILE A 288 -13.64 3.61 16.22
N LEU A 289 -14.21 4.78 16.47
CA LEU A 289 -15.35 4.95 17.38
C LEU A 289 -16.59 4.17 16.92
N LYS A 290 -16.81 4.05 15.61
CA LYS A 290 -17.89 3.23 15.03
C LYS A 290 -17.67 1.73 15.22
N ASN A 291 -16.43 1.25 15.17
CA ASN A 291 -16.07 -0.18 15.20
C ASN A 291 -15.75 -0.74 16.59
N ILE A 292 -15.59 0.12 17.59
CA ILE A 292 -15.51 -0.33 18.98
C ILE A 292 -16.89 -0.61 19.60
N ASN A 293 -17.97 -0.09 19.00
CA ASN A 293 -19.34 -0.49 19.36
C ASN A 293 -19.56 -1.99 19.20
#